data_AF-A0A099I5N7-F1
#
_entry.id   AF-A0A099I5N7-F1
#
_cell.length_a   1.000
_cell.length_b   1.000
_cell.length_c   1.000
_cell.angle_alpha   90.00
_cell.angle_beta   90.00
_cell.angle_gamma   90.00
#
_symmetry.space_group_name_H-M   'P 1'
#
loop_
_entity.id
_entity.type
_entity.pdbx_description
1 polymer ?
#
loop_
_entity_poly.entity_id
_entity_poly.type
_entity_poly.pdbx_seq_one_letter_code
_entity_poly.pdbx_strand_id
1 'polypeptide(L)'
;MKYQKIRSAAVMDKVFDCPHRHGVFTVSDPLREYFLKDRFLLNELFGAVNDTLSFVIRKAGTKKDELIPCAVLTLHTFGRGLNWIPHIHVLLAKGGVRKDGFLNAGSTSITNLFAAPFKDHFSIVYQ
;
A
#
# COMPACT_ATOMS: atom_id res chain seq x y z
N MET A 1 -17.06 -15.61 10.99
CA MET A 1 -16.67 -15.72 9.56
C MET A 1 -17.59 -15.00 8.56
N LYS A 2 -18.91 -14.83 8.79
CA LYS A 2 -19.83 -14.21 7.79
C LYS A 2 -19.42 -12.80 7.35
N TYR A 3 -19.09 -11.91 8.30
CA TYR A 3 -18.67 -10.53 8.01
C TYR A 3 -17.41 -10.44 7.15
N GLN A 4 -16.35 -11.19 7.49
CA GLN A 4 -15.09 -11.20 6.75
C GLN A 4 -15.29 -11.62 5.29
N LYS A 5 -16.11 -12.66 5.04
CA LYS A 5 -16.42 -13.13 3.68
C LYS A 5 -17.18 -12.08 2.88
N ILE A 6 -18.19 -11.43 3.47
CA ILE A 6 -18.95 -10.36 2.82
C ILE A 6 -18.03 -9.17 2.49
N ARG A 7 -17.19 -8.76 3.44
CA ARG A 7 -16.26 -7.65 3.24
C ARG A 7 -15.23 -7.96 2.15
N SER A 8 -14.70 -9.18 2.15
CA SER A 8 -13.77 -9.65 1.12
C SER A 8 -14.41 -9.64 -0.27
N ALA A 9 -15.64 -10.14 -0.41
CA ALA A 9 -16.38 -10.09 -1.67
C ALA A 9 -16.63 -8.64 -2.14
N ALA A 10 -17.05 -7.76 -1.24
CA ALA A 10 -17.28 -6.35 -1.55
C ALA A 10 -16.00 -5.57 -1.93
N VAL A 11 -14.83 -6.01 -1.44
CA VAL A 11 -13.54 -5.47 -1.87
C VAL A 11 -13.17 -6.05 -3.23
N MET A 12 -13.33 -7.37 -3.44
CA MET A 12 -13.01 -8.04 -4.70
C MET A 12 -13.77 -7.42 -5.88
N ASP A 13 -15.04 -7.06 -5.69
CA ASP A 13 -15.88 -6.40 -6.69
C ASP A 13 -15.37 -5.01 -7.13
N LYS A 14 -14.50 -4.38 -6.34
CA LYS A 14 -13.95 -3.03 -6.60
C LYS A 14 -12.51 -3.04 -7.12
N VAL A 15 -11.93 -4.23 -7.26
CA VAL A 15 -10.53 -4.40 -7.64
C VAL A 15 -10.46 -4.80 -9.11
N PHE A 16 -9.47 -4.29 -9.83
CA PHE A 16 -9.27 -4.63 -11.25
C PHE A 16 -8.89 -6.10 -11.42
N ASP A 17 -9.42 -6.78 -12.45
CA ASP A 17 -9.00 -8.13 -12.79
C ASP A 17 -7.60 -8.12 -13.43
N CYS A 18 -6.57 -8.11 -12.58
CA CYS A 18 -5.18 -8.11 -12.98
C CYS A 18 -4.31 -8.77 -11.89
N PRO A 19 -3.04 -9.11 -12.18
CA PRO A 19 -2.13 -9.56 -11.12
C PRO A 19 -1.92 -8.48 -10.06
N HIS A 20 -1.88 -8.87 -8.79
CA HIS A 20 -1.60 -7.96 -7.67
C HIS A 20 -0.31 -8.33 -6.95
N ARG A 21 0.26 -7.38 -6.22
CA ARG A 21 1.35 -7.58 -5.27
C ARG A 21 0.90 -7.17 -3.87
N HIS A 22 1.27 -7.96 -2.88
CA HIS A 22 1.09 -7.63 -1.48
C HIS A 22 2.38 -6.98 -0.95
N GLY A 23 2.25 -5.84 -0.28
CA GLY A 23 3.32 -5.20 0.48
C GLY A 23 2.84 -4.80 1.88
N VAL A 24 3.79 -4.53 2.79
CA VAL A 24 3.50 -4.07 4.15
C VAL A 24 4.37 -2.86 4.46
N PHE A 25 3.77 -1.76 4.90
CA PHE A 25 4.48 -0.56 5.36
C PHE A 25 4.42 -0.52 6.88
N THR A 26 5.56 -0.70 7.53
CA THR A 26 5.64 -0.74 9.00
C THR A 26 6.21 0.56 9.53
N VAL A 27 5.55 1.15 10.52
CA VAL A 27 6.08 2.31 11.26
C VAL A 27 7.37 1.90 11.98
N SER A 28 8.41 2.73 11.83
CA SER A 28 9.70 2.51 12.50
C SER A 28 9.56 2.50 14.02
N ASP A 29 10.34 1.66 14.69
CA ASP A 29 10.27 1.43 16.14
C ASP A 29 10.22 2.73 16.97
N PRO A 30 11.07 3.75 16.72
CA PRO A 30 11.05 5.00 17.51
C PRO A 30 9.77 5.81 17.35
N LEU A 31 9.06 5.67 16.22
CA LEU A 31 7.86 6.42 15.93
C LEU A 31 6.59 5.76 16.49
N ARG A 32 6.63 4.46 16.78
CA ARG A 32 5.43 3.69 17.19
C ARG A 32 4.75 4.26 18.43
N GLU A 33 5.52 4.77 19.38
CA GLU A 33 4.99 5.34 20.63
C GLU A 33 4.14 6.60 20.38
N TYR A 34 4.44 7.40 19.34
CA TYR A 34 3.63 8.57 19.00
C TYR A 34 2.22 8.17 18.55
N PHE A 35 2.12 7.16 17.68
CA PHE A 35 0.84 6.55 17.30
C PHE A 35 0.16 5.81 18.48
N LEU A 36 0.96 5.39 19.48
CA LEU A 36 0.43 4.82 20.72
C LEU A 36 -0.22 5.90 21.61
N LYS A 37 0.31 7.13 21.61
CA LYS A 37 -0.21 8.24 22.40
C LYS A 37 -1.40 8.91 21.72
N ASP A 38 -1.32 9.08 20.40
CA ASP A 38 -2.37 9.67 19.59
C ASP A 38 -2.80 8.70 18.47
N ARG A 39 -4.00 8.12 18.64
CA ARG A 39 -4.58 7.18 17.67
C ARG A 39 -5.09 7.87 16.40
N PHE A 40 -5.32 9.19 16.40
CA PHE A 40 -5.76 9.91 15.20
C PHE A 40 -4.67 9.89 14.12
N LEU A 41 -3.40 9.85 14.52
CA LEU A 41 -2.26 9.73 13.61
C LEU A 41 -2.29 8.44 12.78
N LEU A 42 -2.99 7.39 13.21
CA LEU A 42 -3.10 6.15 12.43
C LEU A 42 -3.76 6.39 11.05
N ASN A 43 -4.62 7.39 10.93
CA ASN A 43 -5.23 7.75 9.66
C ASN A 43 -4.20 8.35 8.68
N GLU A 44 -3.20 9.07 9.18
CA GLU A 44 -2.14 9.68 8.37
C GLU A 44 -1.26 8.63 7.68
N LEU A 45 -1.20 7.40 8.20
CA LEU A 45 -0.48 6.30 7.56
C LEU A 45 -1.05 5.96 6.18
N PHE A 46 -2.35 6.10 5.96
CA PHE A 46 -2.95 5.88 4.65
C PHE A 46 -2.46 6.93 3.64
N GLY A 47 -2.39 8.20 4.06
CA GLY A 47 -1.84 9.30 3.25
C GLY A 47 -0.38 9.07 2.90
N ALA A 48 0.45 8.76 3.90
CA ALA A 48 1.87 8.49 3.72
C ALA A 48 2.15 7.33 2.74
N VAL A 49 1.36 6.25 2.82
CA VAL A 49 1.48 5.12 1.88
C VAL A 49 1.03 5.54 0.48
N ASN A 50 -0.07 6.27 0.35
CA ASN A 50 -0.55 6.77 -0.95
C ASN A 50 0.47 7.69 -1.64
N ASP A 51 1.07 8.62 -0.89
CA ASP A 51 2.09 9.53 -1.38
C ASP A 51 3.34 8.77 -1.82
N THR A 52 3.74 7.77 -1.03
CA THR A 52 4.87 6.89 -1.37
C THR A 52 4.58 6.14 -2.67
N LEU A 53 3.45 5.46 -2.80
CA LEU A 53 3.09 4.73 -4.02
C LEU A 53 3.05 5.67 -5.24
N SER A 54 2.43 6.84 -5.09
CA SER A 54 2.34 7.85 -6.15
C SER A 54 3.72 8.35 -6.57
N PHE A 55 4.59 8.63 -5.61
CA PHE A 55 5.97 9.05 -5.86
C PHE A 55 6.74 8.00 -6.65
N VAL A 56 6.69 6.73 -6.22
CA VAL A 56 7.51 5.70 -6.87
C VAL A 56 6.96 5.33 -8.23
N ILE A 57 5.63 5.28 -8.41
CA ILE A 57 5.03 5.09 -9.75
C ILE A 57 5.44 6.22 -10.70
N ARG A 58 5.37 7.49 -10.25
CA ARG A 58 5.84 8.63 -11.06
C ARG A 58 7.33 8.56 -11.39
N LYS A 59 8.15 8.07 -10.46
CA LYS A 59 9.60 7.91 -10.67
C LYS A 59 9.95 6.75 -11.60
N ALA A 60 9.17 5.66 -11.55
CA ALA A 60 9.37 4.49 -12.40
C ALA A 60 8.75 4.64 -13.80
N GLY A 61 7.69 5.45 -13.94
CA GLY A 61 7.00 5.71 -15.19
C GLY A 61 7.70 6.74 -16.09
N THR A 62 7.27 6.81 -17.35
CA THR A 62 7.66 7.90 -18.25
C THR A 62 6.70 9.08 -18.08
N LYS A 63 7.11 10.31 -18.45
CA LYS A 63 6.23 11.50 -18.40
C LYS A 63 4.92 11.35 -19.19
N LYS A 64 4.84 10.38 -20.12
CA LYS A 64 3.65 10.11 -20.94
C LYS A 64 2.61 9.23 -20.23
N ASP A 65 3.05 8.47 -19.23
CA ASP A 65 2.21 7.52 -18.49
C ASP A 65 2.00 8.04 -17.07
N GLU A 66 1.31 9.18 -16.92
CA GLU A 66 0.83 9.58 -15.59
C GLU A 66 -0.18 8.53 -15.10
N LEU A 67 0.34 7.56 -14.36
CA LEU A 67 -0.41 6.45 -13.81
C LEU A 67 -0.81 6.75 -12.36
N ILE A 68 -2.08 6.46 -12.07
CA ILE A 68 -2.65 6.52 -10.73
C ILE A 68 -2.50 5.11 -10.11
N PRO A 69 -1.91 4.98 -8.89
CA PRO A 69 -1.86 3.70 -8.19
C PRO A 69 -3.26 3.13 -7.95
N CYS A 70 -3.42 1.82 -8.14
CA CYS A 70 -4.62 1.11 -7.73
C CYS A 70 -4.26 0.17 -6.58
N ALA A 71 -4.63 0.56 -5.37
CA ALA A 71 -4.29 -0.18 -4.16
C ALA A 71 -5.47 -0.28 -3.19
N VAL A 72 -5.56 -1.42 -2.51
CA VAL A 72 -6.37 -1.57 -1.29
C VAL A 72 -5.44 -1.49 -0.09
N LEU A 73 -5.72 -0.55 0.81
CA LEU A 73 -4.95 -0.31 2.03
C LEU A 73 -5.72 -0.83 3.25
N THR A 74 -5.05 -1.54 4.15
CA THR A 74 -5.64 -2.05 5.40
C THR A 74 -4.69 -1.82 6.56
N LEU A 75 -5.16 -1.12 7.59
CA LEU A 75 -4.40 -0.86 8.81
C LEU A 75 -4.51 -2.01 9.79
N HIS A 76 -3.36 -2.48 10.28
CA HIS A 76 -3.23 -3.35 11.44
C HIS A 76 -2.38 -2.65 12.51
N THR A 77 -2.77 -2.78 13.78
CA THR A 77 -2.11 -2.10 14.91
C THR A 77 -1.21 -3.02 15.73
N PHE A 78 -1.41 -4.33 15.63
CA PHE A 78 -0.70 -5.33 16.43
C PHE A 78 -0.03 -6.37 15.55
N GLY A 79 1.16 -6.81 15.95
CA GLY A 79 1.83 -7.98 15.39
C GLY A 79 1.27 -9.30 15.93
N ARG A 80 1.85 -10.42 15.49
CA ARG A 80 1.45 -11.78 15.90
C ARG A 80 1.49 -11.98 17.43
N GLY A 81 2.45 -11.33 18.10
CA GLY A 81 2.62 -11.40 19.56
C GLY A 81 1.80 -10.36 20.32
N LEU A 82 0.82 -9.70 19.70
CA LEU A 82 0.05 -8.58 20.27
C LEU A 82 0.90 -7.37 20.69
N ASN A 83 2.13 -7.29 20.16
CA ASN A 83 2.99 -6.13 20.31
C ASN A 83 2.50 -4.98 19.41
N TRP A 84 2.56 -3.76 19.94
CA TRP A 84 2.15 -2.55 19.23
C TRP A 84 3.10 -2.29 18.05
N ILE A 85 2.62 -2.61 16.84
CA ILE A 85 3.34 -2.46 15.57
C ILE A 85 2.31 -1.98 14.55
N PRO A 86 2.00 -0.67 14.49
CA PRO A 86 1.14 -0.15 13.45
C PRO A 86 1.78 -0.34 12.07
N HIS A 87 1.05 -1.00 11.17
CA HIS A 87 1.46 -1.27 9.80
C HIS A 87 0.28 -1.27 8.82
N ILE A 88 0.54 -0.88 7.57
CA ILE A 88 -0.44 -0.91 6.49
C ILE A 88 -0.13 -2.09 5.57
N HIS A 89 -1.08 -3.00 5.41
CA HIS A 89 -1.09 -3.98 4.32
C HIS A 89 -1.60 -3.30 3.05
N VAL A 90 -0.90 -3.57 1.94
CA VAL A 90 -1.20 -2.99 0.62
C VAL A 90 -1.38 -4.12 -0.38
N LEU A 91 -2.55 -4.20 -1.01
CA LEU A 91 -2.76 -5.00 -2.22
C LEU A 91 -2.71 -4.07 -3.43
N LEU A 92 -1.60 -4.06 -4.16
CA LEU A 92 -1.33 -3.16 -5.29
C LEU A 92 -1.51 -3.89 -6.63
N ALA A 93 -2.26 -3.32 -7.56
CA ALA A 93 -2.36 -3.82 -8.92
C ALA A 93 -1.00 -3.75 -9.65
N LYS A 94 -0.68 -4.74 -10.49
CA LYS A 94 0.52 -4.76 -11.37
C LYS A 94 0.27 -3.85 -12.59
N GLY A 95 0.08 -2.56 -12.32
CA GLY A 95 -0.37 -1.56 -13.28
C GLY A 95 -0.67 -0.23 -12.60
N GLY A 96 -1.21 0.70 -13.37
CA GLY A 96 -1.87 1.88 -12.84
C GLY A 96 -2.93 2.37 -13.82
N VAL A 97 -3.86 3.18 -13.33
CA VAL A 97 -4.92 3.75 -14.15
C VAL A 97 -4.43 5.04 -14.78
N ARG A 98 -4.62 5.16 -16.11
CA ARG A 98 -4.36 6.40 -16.84
C ARG A 98 -5.48 7.40 -16.59
N LYS A 99 -5.25 8.67 -16.94
CA LYS A 99 -6.27 9.74 -16.80
C LYS A 99 -7.58 9.47 -17.54
N ASP A 100 -7.56 8.63 -18.57
CA ASP A 100 -8.74 8.21 -19.33
C ASP A 100 -9.50 7.04 -18.70
N GLY A 101 -9.10 6.60 -17.50
CA GLY A 101 -9.80 5.57 -16.73
C GLY A 101 -9.39 4.14 -17.07
N PHE A 102 -8.54 3.92 -18.09
CA PHE A 102 -8.10 2.59 -18.48
C PHE A 102 -6.88 2.12 -17.68
N LEU A 103 -6.90 0.85 -17.27
CA LEU A 103 -5.77 0.20 -16.63
C LEU A 103 -4.65 -0.03 -17.64
N ASN A 104 -3.45 0.49 -17.36
CA ASN A 104 -2.24 0.13 -18.08
C ASN A 104 -1.55 -1.03 -17.37
N ALA A 105 -1.89 -2.25 -17.77
CA ALA A 105 -1.28 -3.49 -17.30
C ALA A 105 0.00 -3.79 -18.11
N GLY A 106 1.08 -3.04 -17.89
CA GLY A 106 2.25 -3.23 -18.78
C GLY A 106 3.57 -2.56 -18.44
N SER A 107 3.65 -1.66 -17.46
CA SER A 107 4.95 -1.09 -17.14
C SER A 107 5.75 -2.06 -16.26
N THR A 108 6.68 -2.80 -16.85
CA THR A 108 7.72 -3.59 -16.15
C THR A 108 8.51 -2.75 -15.13
N SER A 109 8.43 -1.41 -15.21
CA SER A 109 9.08 -0.49 -14.28
C SER A 109 8.46 -0.49 -12.87
N ILE A 110 7.13 -0.71 -12.75
CA ILE A 110 6.45 -0.75 -11.45
C ILE A 110 6.65 -2.09 -10.70
N THR A 111 7.12 -3.14 -11.37
CA THR A 111 7.42 -4.40 -10.67
C THR A 111 8.66 -4.34 -9.79
N ASN A 112 9.55 -3.38 -10.02
CA ASN A 112 10.76 -3.15 -9.23
C ASN A 112 10.53 -2.15 -8.07
N LEU A 113 9.31 -1.62 -7.88
CA LEU A 113 8.96 -0.68 -6.80
C LEU A 113 9.36 -1.17 -5.41
N PHE A 114 9.24 -2.48 -5.20
CA PHE A 114 9.44 -3.09 -3.91
C PHE A 114 10.88 -3.63 -3.71
N ALA A 115 11.72 -3.59 -4.75
CA ALA A 115 13.13 -3.97 -4.65
C ALA A 115 14.05 -2.81 -4.21
N ALA A 116 13.53 -1.57 -4.19
CA ALA A 116 14.28 -0.42 -3.68
C ALA A 116 14.26 -0.40 -2.15
N PRO A 117 15.43 -0.26 -1.47
CA PRO A 117 15.49 -0.23 -0.02
C PRO A 117 14.95 1.11 0.49
N PHE A 118 13.68 1.17 0.86
CA PHE A 118 13.18 2.22 1.75
C PHE A 118 13.69 1.89 3.15
N LYS A 119 14.84 2.46 3.54
CA LYS A 119 15.46 2.18 4.85
C LYS A 119 15.24 3.27 5.89
N ASP A 120 14.80 4.46 5.48
CA ASP A 120 14.99 5.62 6.36
C ASP A 120 13.78 5.92 7.26
N HIS A 121 12.55 5.57 6.86
CA HIS A 121 11.33 5.89 7.65
C HIS A 121 10.22 4.83 7.68
N PHE A 122 10.17 3.90 6.72
CA PHE A 122 9.24 2.76 6.71
C PHE A 122 10.00 1.49 6.39
N SER A 123 9.81 0.44 7.20
CA SER A 123 10.32 -0.89 6.83
C SER A 123 9.27 -1.59 5.96
N ILE A 124 9.62 -1.88 4.71
CA ILE A 124 8.84 -2.81 3.88
C ILE A 124 9.22 -4.22 4.29
N VAL A 125 8.36 -4.87 5.06
CA VAL A 125 8.55 -6.27 5.45
C VAL A 125 7.72 -7.12 4.50
N TYR A 126 8.38 -7.98 3.75
CA TYR A 126 7.71 -9.08 3.07
C TYR A 126 7.38 -10.13 4.13
N GLN A 127 6.09 -10.47 4.27
CA GLN A 127 5.67 -11.69 4.96
C GLN A 127 5.47 -12.80 3.93
#